data_AF-A0A9F2RB56-F1
#
_entry.id   AF-A0A9F2RB56-F1
#
_cell.length_a   1.000
_cell.length_b   1.000
_cell.length_c   1.000
_cell.angle_alpha   90.00
_cell.angle_beta   90.00
_cell.angle_gamma   90.00
#
_symmetry.space_group_name_H-M   'P 1'
#
loop_
_entity.id
_entity.type
_entity.pdbx_description
1 polymer ?
#
loop_
_entity_poly.entity_id
_entity_poly.type
_entity_poly.pdbx_seq_one_letter_code
_entity_poly.pdbx_strand_id
1 'polypeptide(L)'
;MINMIKILTENADNVYEKIVQCQKAAMEFHENLQNIGAKEGLKERKLQKAVESFTWNITILKGQADLLKYAKNEALENLKQIHYAAVSCGLNKPGSSGNVESSKPRRSLEAIPEKAAE
;
A
#
# COMPACT_ATOMS: atom_id res chain seq x y z
N MET A 1 4.74 4.71 17.81
CA MET A 1 3.80 4.31 16.74
C MET A 1 3.78 5.31 15.58
N ILE A 2 3.41 6.58 15.79
CA ILE A 2 3.34 7.61 14.72
C ILE A 2 4.68 7.77 13.96
N ASN A 3 5.80 7.87 14.67
CA ASN A 3 7.12 8.02 14.03
C ASN A 3 7.50 6.81 13.15
N MET A 4 7.15 5.60 13.60
CA MET A 4 7.41 4.37 12.85
C MET A 4 6.58 4.29 11.57
N ILE A 5 5.32 4.76 11.61
CA ILE A 5 4.47 4.84 10.41
C ILE A 5 5.04 5.86 9.41
N LYS A 6 5.57 7.00 9.87
CA LYS A 6 6.24 7.97 8.99
C LYS A 6 7.44 7.35 8.27
N ILE A 7 8.35 6.73 9.03
CA ILE A 7 9.53 6.03 8.49
C ILE A 7 9.10 4.94 7.49
N LEU A 8 8.06 4.17 7.82
CA LEU A 8 7.54 3.13 6.94
C LEU A 8 6.97 3.70 5.64
N THR A 9 6.27 4.84 5.71
CA THR A 9 5.69 5.54 4.56
C THR A 9 6.78 6.08 3.64
N GLU A 10 7.82 6.69 4.21
CA GLU A 10 8.99 7.20 3.48
C GLU A 10 9.77 6.06 2.80
N ASN A 11 9.97 4.95 3.51
CA ASN A 11 10.60 3.76 2.94
C ASN A 11 9.77 3.16 1.79
N ALA A 12 8.44 3.17 1.91
CA ALA A 12 7.55 2.71 0.84
C ALA A 12 7.70 3.57 -0.43
N ASP A 13 7.86 4.89 -0.30
CA ASP A 13 8.12 5.76 -1.46
C ASP A 13 9.46 5.46 -2.12
N ASN A 14 10.52 5.29 -1.33
CA ASN A 14 11.84 4.95 -1.86
C ASN A 14 11.84 3.61 -2.63
N VAL A 15 11.16 2.60 -2.08
CA VAL A 15 11.04 1.30 -2.74
C VAL A 15 10.17 1.41 -4.00
N TYR A 16 9.07 2.16 -3.96
CA TYR A 16 8.23 2.41 -5.13
C TYR A 16 9.02 3.05 -6.27
N GLU A 17 9.80 4.10 -5.99
CA GLU A 17 10.64 4.76 -6.98
C GLU A 17 11.65 3.80 -7.61
N LYS A 18 12.30 2.96 -6.79
CA LYS A 18 13.23 1.94 -7.29
C LYS A 18 12.55 0.91 -8.20
N ILE A 19 11.34 0.47 -7.86
CA ILE A 19 10.57 -0.45 -8.71
C ILE A 19 10.24 0.22 -10.05
N VAL A 20 9.76 1.46 -10.04
CA VAL A 20 9.42 2.22 -11.25
C VAL A 20 10.66 2.45 -12.14
N GLN A 21 11.79 2.82 -11.55
CA GLN A 21 13.05 2.98 -12.28
C GLN A 21 13.52 1.66 -12.89
N CYS A 22 13.46 0.55 -12.12
CA CYS A 22 13.80 -0.78 -12.61
C CYS A 22 12.88 -1.22 -13.75
N GLN A 23 11.57 -0.98 -13.63
CA GLN A 23 10.60 -1.27 -14.68
C GLN A 23 10.92 -0.49 -15.96
N LYS A 24 11.24 0.81 -15.86
CA LYS A 24 11.61 1.63 -17.02
C LYS A 24 12.84 1.07 -17.74
N ALA A 25 13.91 0.79 -16.99
CA ALA A 25 15.12 0.19 -17.55
C ALA A 25 14.86 -1.19 -18.16
N ALA A 26 13.99 -2.00 -17.53
CA ALA A 26 13.59 -3.30 -18.07
C ALA A 26 12.81 -3.15 -19.39
N MET A 27 11.92 -2.17 -19.52
CA MET A 27 11.19 -1.90 -20.77
C MET A 27 12.15 -1.50 -21.90
N GLU A 28 13.10 -0.60 -21.64
CA GLU A 28 14.13 -0.20 -22.60
C GLU A 28 15.02 -1.39 -23.02
N PHE A 29 15.36 -2.27 -22.09
CA PHE A 29 16.09 -3.51 -22.39
C PHE A 29 15.26 -4.49 -23.23
N HIS A 30 13.96 -4.63 -22.91
CA HIS A 30 13.05 -5.53 -23.60
C HIS A 30 12.91 -5.21 -25.09
N GLU A 31 12.95 -3.92 -25.48
CA GLU A 31 12.94 -3.50 -26.88
C GLU A 31 14.05 -4.14 -27.72
N ASN A 32 15.20 -4.42 -27.10
CA ASN A 32 16.38 -4.96 -27.76
C ASN A 32 16.61 -6.44 -27.46
N LEU A 33 15.87 -7.03 -26.52
CA LEU A 33 16.12 -8.38 -26.00
C LEU A 33 16.07 -9.45 -27.10
N GLN A 34 15.14 -9.33 -28.05
CA GLN A 34 15.05 -10.24 -29.20
C GLN A 34 16.35 -10.23 -30.03
N ASN A 35 16.85 -9.02 -30.34
CA ASN A 35 18.06 -8.84 -31.15
C ASN A 35 19.31 -9.30 -30.40
N ILE A 36 19.40 -8.99 -29.11
CA ILE A 36 20.51 -9.43 -28.24
C ILE A 36 20.53 -10.96 -28.19
N GLY A 37 19.40 -11.60 -27.91
CA GLY A 37 19.36 -13.05 -27.80
C GLY A 37 19.69 -13.76 -29.13
N ALA A 38 19.24 -13.21 -30.26
CA ALA A 38 19.64 -13.73 -31.57
C ALA A 38 21.15 -13.59 -31.82
N LYS A 39 21.76 -12.44 -31.48
CA LYS A 39 23.21 -12.21 -31.60
C LYS A 39 24.03 -13.15 -30.72
N GLU A 40 23.54 -13.47 -29.53
CA GLU A 40 24.16 -14.42 -28.58
C GLU A 40 23.90 -15.90 -28.97
N GLY A 41 23.27 -16.17 -30.13
CA GLY A 41 23.09 -17.52 -30.66
C GLY A 41 21.94 -18.31 -30.03
N LEU A 42 20.99 -17.66 -29.35
CA LEU A 42 19.78 -18.33 -28.88
C LEU A 42 18.91 -18.78 -30.05
N LYS A 43 18.56 -20.07 -30.06
CA LYS A 43 17.58 -20.63 -31.01
C LYS A 43 16.20 -20.00 -30.77
N GLU A 44 15.45 -19.79 -31.85
CA GLU A 44 14.13 -19.12 -31.88
C GLU A 44 13.20 -19.51 -30.73
N ARG A 45 12.98 -20.82 -30.50
CA ARG A 45 12.10 -21.29 -29.41
C ARG A 45 12.59 -20.91 -28.01
N LYS A 46 13.90 -20.92 -27.77
CA LYS A 46 14.48 -20.50 -26.47
C LYS A 46 14.43 -18.98 -26.33
N LEU A 47 14.71 -18.26 -27.41
CA LEU A 47 14.65 -16.80 -27.47
C LEU A 47 13.24 -16.29 -27.16
N GLN A 48 12.22 -16.84 -27.85
CA GLN A 48 10.82 -16.48 -27.64
C GLN A 48 10.39 -16.66 -26.18
N LYS A 49 10.74 -17.81 -25.57
CA LYS A 49 10.48 -18.05 -24.15
C LYS A 49 11.18 -17.06 -23.22
N ALA A 50 12.42 -16.66 -23.54
CA ALA A 50 13.15 -15.69 -22.76
C ALA A 50 12.47 -14.31 -22.81
N VAL A 51 12.02 -13.88 -23.99
CA VAL A 51 11.27 -12.62 -24.18
C VAL A 51 9.93 -12.64 -23.44
N GLU A 52 9.16 -13.72 -23.57
CA GLU A 52 7.89 -13.89 -22.86
C GLU A 52 8.08 -13.88 -21.34
N SER A 53 9.07 -14.62 -20.84
CA SER A 53 9.40 -14.64 -19.41
C SER A 53 9.83 -13.27 -18.92
N PHE A 54 10.60 -12.52 -19.72
CA PHE A 54 11.05 -11.18 -19.36
C PHE A 54 9.87 -10.18 -19.33
N THR A 55 8.94 -10.30 -20.28
CA THR A 55 7.68 -9.53 -20.27
C THR A 55 6.92 -9.75 -18.96
N TRP A 56 6.86 -10.99 -18.48
CA TRP A 56 6.20 -11.32 -17.22
C TRP A 56 6.90 -10.68 -16.01
N ASN A 57 8.22 -10.57 -16.02
CA ASN A 57 8.95 -9.85 -14.97
C ASN A 57 8.56 -8.37 -14.92
N ILE A 58 8.40 -7.71 -16.07
CA ILE A 58 7.95 -6.31 -16.16
C ILE A 58 6.55 -6.16 -15.55
N THR A 59 5.61 -7.06 -15.89
CA THR A 59 4.24 -6.98 -15.37
C THR A 59 4.19 -7.25 -13.86
N ILE A 60 5.04 -8.14 -13.34
CA ILE A 60 5.20 -8.33 -11.89
C ILE A 60 5.70 -7.07 -11.21
N LEU A 61 6.76 -6.44 -11.72
CA LEU A 61 7.29 -5.20 -11.14
C LEU A 61 6.20 -4.13 -11.06
N LYS A 62 5.43 -3.96 -12.14
CA LYS A 62 4.27 -3.06 -12.15
C LYS A 62 3.26 -3.43 -11.05
N GLY A 63 2.88 -4.70 -10.95
CA GLY A 63 1.94 -5.17 -9.91
C GLY A 63 2.45 -4.93 -8.49
N GLN A 64 3.75 -5.12 -8.24
CA GLN A 64 4.36 -4.84 -6.93
C GLN A 64 4.34 -3.35 -6.60
N ALA A 65 4.61 -2.48 -7.58
CA ALA A 65 4.52 -1.03 -7.40
C ALA A 65 3.09 -0.60 -7.02
N ASP A 66 2.08 -1.16 -7.71
CA ASP A 66 0.66 -0.86 -7.45
C ASP A 66 0.23 -1.35 -6.06
N LEU A 67 0.62 -2.57 -5.67
CA LEU A 67 0.34 -3.12 -4.33
C LEU A 67 0.99 -2.29 -3.22
N LEU A 68 2.25 -1.88 -3.39
CA LEU A 68 2.95 -1.05 -2.41
C LEU A 68 2.28 0.32 -2.24
N LYS A 69 1.91 0.95 -3.35
CA LYS A 69 1.18 2.23 -3.35
C LYS A 69 -0.17 2.11 -2.65
N TYR A 70 -0.91 1.03 -2.93
CA TYR A 70 -2.18 0.74 -2.28
C TYR A 70 -2.01 0.55 -0.76
N ALA A 71 -1.08 -0.32 -0.34
CA ALA A 71 -0.83 -0.62 1.07
C ALA A 71 -0.40 0.64 1.85
N LYS A 72 0.44 1.49 1.25
CA LYS A 72 0.82 2.78 1.85
C LYS A 72 -0.39 3.68 2.05
N ASN A 73 -1.26 3.81 1.04
CA ASN A 73 -2.44 4.66 1.14
C ASN A 73 -3.41 4.16 2.21
N GLU A 74 -3.61 2.85 2.31
CA GLU A 74 -4.42 2.24 3.35
C GLU A 74 -3.86 2.50 4.76
N ALA A 75 -2.53 2.38 4.94
CA ALA A 75 -1.89 2.71 6.21
C ALA A 75 -2.07 4.18 6.61
N LEU A 76 -1.99 5.11 5.65
CA LEU A 76 -2.24 6.54 5.89
C LEU A 76 -3.69 6.81 6.26
N GLU A 77 -4.65 6.14 5.63
CA GLU A 77 -6.06 6.30 5.94
C GLU A 77 -6.39 5.76 7.33
N ASN A 78 -5.85 4.59 7.69
CA ASN A 78 -5.97 4.04 9.04
C ASN A 78 -5.42 4.99 10.09
N LEU A 79 -4.30 5.68 9.82
CA LEU A 79 -3.74 6.68 10.73
C LEU A 79 -4.68 7.87 10.92
N LYS A 80 -5.35 8.34 9.86
CA LYS A 80 -6.35 9.42 9.96
C LYS A 80 -7.54 8.99 10.82
N GLN A 81 -8.05 7.78 10.60
CA GLN A 81 -9.16 7.24 11.40
C GLN A 81 -8.80 7.14 12.89
N ILE A 82 -7.60 6.64 13.21
CA ILE A 82 -7.09 6.60 14.59
C ILE A 82 -7.03 8.01 15.19
N HIS A 83 -6.51 8.98 14.44
CA HIS A 83 -6.45 10.38 14.88
C HIS A 83 -7.86 10.93 15.17
N TYR A 84 -8.81 10.77 14.25
CA TYR A 84 -10.18 11.26 14.46
C TYR A 84 -10.88 10.57 15.63
N ALA A 85 -10.67 9.27 15.83
CA ALA A 85 -11.18 8.55 16.99
C ALA A 85 -10.58 9.09 18.30
N ALA A 86 -9.28 9.35 18.34
CA ALA A 86 -8.61 9.91 19.51
C ALA A 86 -9.13 11.31 19.85
N VAL A 87 -9.30 12.18 18.85
CA VAL A 87 -9.89 13.52 19.00
C VAL A 87 -11.32 13.44 19.53
N SER A 88 -12.15 12.58 18.93
CA SER A 88 -13.56 12.41 19.33
C SER A 88 -13.71 11.85 20.74
N CYS A 89 -12.72 11.08 21.22
CA CYS A 89 -12.65 10.57 22.59
C CYS A 89 -12.04 11.57 23.59
N GLY A 90 -11.60 12.76 23.15
CA GLY A 90 -10.95 13.75 24.01
C GLY A 90 -9.53 13.38 24.44
N LEU A 91 -8.88 12.41 23.79
CA LEU A 91 -7.54 11.92 24.11
C LEU A 91 -6.41 12.82 23.59
N ASN A 92 -6.74 13.92 22.89
CA ASN A 92 -5.78 14.83 22.28
C ASN A 92 -5.40 16.03 23.18
N LYS A 93 -5.97 16.16 24.40
CA LYS A 93 -5.66 17.28 25.32
C LYS A 93 -4.36 17.01 26.08
N PRO A 94 -3.30 17.81 25.88
CA PRO A 94 -2.12 17.73 26.73
C PRO A 94 -2.45 18.30 28.11
N GLY A 95 -2.47 17.45 29.15
CA GLY A 95 -2.53 17.90 30.54
C GLY A 95 -3.80 17.63 31.34
N SER A 96 -4.57 16.56 31.07
CA SER A 96 -5.64 16.15 32.00
C SER A 96 -5.11 15.32 33.18
N SER A 97 -4.15 15.89 33.93
CA SER A 97 -3.98 15.54 35.34
C SER A 97 -5.06 16.31 36.10
N GLY A 98 -6.10 15.61 36.54
CA GLY A 98 -7.12 16.14 37.44
C GLY A 98 -8.40 16.62 36.75
N ASN A 99 -9.32 15.69 36.46
CA ASN A 99 -10.62 15.67 37.14
C ASN A 99 -11.31 14.34 36.77
N VAL A 100 -11.25 13.37 37.68
CA VAL A 100 -12.10 12.17 37.60
C VAL A 100 -13.47 12.58 38.12
N GLU A 101 -14.26 13.27 37.29
CA GLU A 101 -15.66 13.52 37.61
C GLU A 101 -16.57 12.91 36.54
N SER A 102 -17.24 11.85 36.98
CA SER A 102 -18.45 11.25 36.43
C SER A 102 -18.33 10.59 35.05
N SER A 103 -18.00 9.31 35.12
CA SER A 103 -18.48 8.27 34.22
C SER A 103 -19.95 8.49 33.83
N LYS A 104 -20.21 9.12 32.68
CA LYS A 104 -21.50 8.93 31.99
C LYS A 104 -21.34 7.78 31.00
N PRO A 105 -22.21 6.75 31.06
CA PRO A 105 -22.11 5.62 30.16
C PRO A 105 -22.32 6.08 28.71
N ARG A 106 -21.52 5.52 27.80
CA ARG A 106 -21.65 5.69 26.36
C ARG A 106 -23.10 5.52 25.96
N ARG A 107 -23.62 6.46 25.16
CA ARG A 107 -24.86 6.27 24.40
C ARG A 107 -24.65 5.05 23.49
N SER A 108 -25.18 3.91 23.89
CA SER A 108 -25.27 2.72 23.06
C SER A 108 -25.98 3.11 21.76
N LEU A 109 -25.44 2.68 20.61
CA LEU A 109 -26.20 2.66 19.37
C LEU A 109 -27.46 1.84 19.65
N GLU A 110 -28.62 2.51 19.68
CA GLU A 110 -29.90 1.84 19.90
C GLU A 110 -30.14 0.82 18.78
N ALA A 111 -30.48 -0.40 19.16
CA ALA A 111 -30.87 -1.44 18.22
C ALA A 111 -32.14 -1.01 17.47
N ILE A 112 -32.11 -1.17 16.15
CA ILE A 112 -33.24 -0.90 15.27
C ILE A 112 -34.40 -1.82 15.69
N PRO A 113 -35.59 -1.30 16.03
CA PRO A 113 -36.71 -2.16 16.41
C PRO A 113 -37.16 -2.99 15.20
N GLU A 114 -37.08 -4.30 15.33
CA GLU A 114 -37.69 -5.25 14.40
C GLU A 114 -39.21 -5.06 14.50
N LYS A 115 -39.83 -4.59 13.40
CA LYS A 115 -41.28 -4.54 13.30
C LYS A 115 -41.82 -5.97 13.38
N ALA A 116 -42.48 -6.30 14.49
CA ALA A 116 -43.52 -7.30 14.47
C ALA A 116 -44.66 -6.76 13.60
N ALA A 117 -44.86 -7.37 12.44
CA ALA A 117 -46.10 -7.29 11.69
C ALA A 117 -46.79 -8.65 11.80
N GLU A 118 -48.06 -8.57 12.15
CA GLU A 118 -49.03 -9.62 12.49
C GLU A 118 -49.15 -10.76 11.46
#